data_AF-A0A0F2JJB3-F1
#
_entry.id   AF-A0A0F2JJB3-F1
#
_cell.length_a   1.000
_cell.length_b   1.000
_cell.length_c   1.000
_cell.angle_alpha   90.00
_cell.angle_beta   90.00
_cell.angle_gamma   90.00
#
_symmetry.space_group_name_H-M   'P 1'
#
loop_
_entity.id
_entity.type
_entity.pdbx_description
1 polymer ?
#
loop_
_entity_poly.entity_id
_entity_poly.type
_entity_poly.pdbx_seq_one_letter_code
_entity_poly.pdbx_strand_id
1 'polypeptide(L)'
;MSEETFMGVPRNTIDWSPIIDFNKCNYCMECVKFCPHQVFEVRENEDKKFIVKNPDNCVVFCRACGKTCGLDAITFPDKGATTKKIKETRKGMAGNE
;
A
#
# COMPACT_ATOMS: atom_id res chain seq x y z
N MET A 1 3.62 18.48 -10.39
CA MET A 1 4.63 17.60 -9.76
C MET A 1 3.95 16.29 -9.48
N SER A 2 4.37 15.27 -10.23
CA SER A 2 4.01 13.86 -10.18
C SER A 2 2.54 13.54 -9.92
N GLU A 3 1.70 13.71 -10.95
CA GLU A 3 0.50 12.89 -11.08
C GLU A 3 0.94 11.42 -11.16
N GLU A 4 1.03 10.76 -10.01
CA GLU A 4 1.23 9.32 -9.87
C GLU A 4 -0.02 8.58 -10.35
N THR A 5 -0.41 8.81 -11.60
CA THR A 5 -1.46 8.04 -12.24
C THR A 5 -0.92 6.65 -12.53
N PHE A 6 -1.55 5.64 -11.96
CA PHE A 6 -1.24 4.25 -12.26
C PHE A 6 -2.13 3.79 -13.41
N MET A 7 -1.54 3.54 -14.58
CA MET A 7 -2.28 3.17 -15.81
C MET A 7 -3.38 4.17 -16.21
N GLY A 8 -3.13 5.48 -16.02
CA GLY A 8 -4.09 6.54 -16.34
C GLY A 8 -5.20 6.75 -15.32
N VAL A 9 -5.07 6.17 -14.11
CA VAL A 9 -6.01 6.34 -12.99
C VAL A 9 -5.28 6.98 -11.81
N PRO A 10 -5.84 8.01 -11.15
CA PRO A 10 -5.19 8.69 -10.03
C PRO A 10 -5.05 7.76 -8.83
N ARG A 11 -3.88 7.79 -8.19
CA ARG A 11 -3.52 6.89 -7.08
C ARG A 11 -4.52 6.94 -5.91
N ASN A 12 -5.07 8.12 -5.63
CA ASN A 12 -6.07 8.38 -4.59
C ASN A 12 -7.37 7.56 -4.72
N THR A 13 -7.64 7.03 -5.92
CA THR A 13 -8.83 6.19 -6.17
C THR A 13 -8.56 4.70 -6.02
N ILE A 14 -7.28 4.32 -5.89
CA ILE A 14 -6.86 2.92 -5.84
C ILE A 14 -6.64 2.54 -4.38
N ASP A 15 -7.54 1.73 -3.84
CA ASP A 15 -7.35 1.20 -2.48
C ASP A 15 -6.35 0.03 -2.53
N TRP A 16 -5.06 0.36 -2.51
CA TRP A 16 -3.96 -0.60 -2.43
C TRP A 16 -2.99 -0.19 -1.33
N SER A 17 -2.96 -0.92 -0.23
CA SER A 17 -2.04 -0.65 0.87
C SER A 17 -1.73 -1.95 1.63
N PRO A 18 -0.57 -2.01 2.31
CA PRO A 18 -0.25 -3.13 3.17
C PRO A 18 -1.10 -3.09 4.44
N ILE A 19 -1.70 -4.22 4.81
CA ILE A 19 -2.43 -4.38 6.07
C ILE A 19 -1.54 -5.16 7.02
N ILE A 20 -1.12 -4.53 8.11
CA ILE A 20 -0.21 -5.14 9.10
C ILE A 20 -1.03 -5.77 10.22
N ASP A 21 -0.77 -7.04 10.48
CA ASP A 21 -1.24 -7.74 11.66
C ASP A 21 -0.21 -7.61 12.80
N PHE A 22 -0.51 -6.74 13.76
CA PHE A 22 0.36 -6.48 14.91
C PHE A 22 0.44 -7.63 15.91
N ASN A 23 -0.45 -8.64 15.83
CA ASN A 23 -0.35 -9.82 16.70
C ASN A 23 0.79 -10.75 16.24
N LYS A 24 1.03 -10.80 14.92
CA LYS A 24 2.14 -11.56 14.34
C LYS A 24 3.42 -10.74 14.20
N CYS A 25 3.31 -9.42 14.11
CA CYS A 25 4.46 -8.56 13.90
C CYS A 25 5.36 -8.50 15.15
N ASN A 26 6.64 -8.83 14.98
CA ASN A 26 7.67 -8.68 16.01
C ASN A 26 8.40 -7.33 15.97
N TYR A 27 7.91 -6.38 15.16
CA TYR A 27 8.51 -5.06 14.96
C TYR A 27 9.98 -5.09 14.50
N CYS A 28 10.36 -6.01 13.60
CA CYS A 28 11.71 -6.06 13.00
C CYS A 28 12.07 -4.82 12.15
N MET A 29 11.07 -4.01 11.76
CA MET A 29 11.20 -2.81 10.91
C MET A 29 11.80 -3.06 9.51
N GLU A 30 11.90 -4.31 9.08
CA GLU A 30 12.49 -4.69 7.79
C GLU A 30 11.63 -4.20 6.61
N CYS A 31 10.31 -4.26 6.76
CA CYS A 31 9.36 -3.70 5.80
C CYS A 31 9.50 -2.18 5.62
N VAL A 32 9.81 -1.46 6.70
CA VAL A 32 10.03 -0.01 6.69
C VAL A 32 11.35 0.32 6.00
N LYS A 33 12.43 -0.39 6.36
CA LYS A 33 13.75 -0.22 5.74
C LYS A 33 13.75 -0.54 4.24
N PHE A 34 12.97 -1.54 3.84
CA PHE A 34 12.85 -1.96 2.45
C PHE A 34 12.07 -0.97 1.58
N CYS A 35 11.06 -0.29 2.14
CA CYS A 35 10.15 0.55 1.36
C CYS A 35 10.63 2.02 1.30
N PRO A 36 11.16 2.51 0.15
CA PRO A 36 11.63 3.90 0.04
C PRO A 36 10.49 4.92 -0.07
N HIS A 37 9.25 4.47 -0.29
CA HIS A 37 8.09 5.32 -0.56
C HIS A 37 7.46 5.94 0.70
N GLN A 38 8.08 5.81 1.87
CA GLN A 38 7.59 6.39 3.13
C GLN A 38 6.12 6.04 3.43
N VAL A 39 5.72 4.82 3.06
CA VAL A 39 4.37 4.27 3.32
C VAL A 39 4.16 4.07 4.81
N PHE A 40 5.23 3.67 5.50
CA PHE A 40 5.23 3.41 6.93
C PHE A 40 5.86 4.57 7.69
N GLU A 41 5.30 4.89 8.85
CA GLU A 41 5.80 5.87 9.82
C GLU A 41 6.20 5.14 11.09
N VAL A 42 7.45 5.31 11.53
CA VAL A 42 7.96 4.71 12.77
C VAL A 42 7.58 5.61 13.94
N ARG A 43 7.04 5.00 15.00
CA ARG A 43 6.64 5.68 16.23
C ARG A 43 7.25 4.97 17.42
N GLU A 44 8.35 5.49 17.91
CA GLU A 44 9.15 4.83 18.95
C GLU A 44 8.49 4.86 20.34
N ASN A 45 7.49 5.72 20.53
CA ASN A 45 6.81 5.97 21.81
C ASN A 45 5.38 5.42 21.89
N GLU A 46 4.96 4.59 20.93
CA GLU A 46 3.62 3.97 20.92
C GLU A 46 3.72 2.44 21.03
N ASP A 47 2.64 1.80 21.48
CA ASP A 47 2.52 0.32 21.49
C ASP A 47 2.82 -0.29 20.13
N LYS A 48 2.46 0.43 19.05
CA LYS A 48 2.78 0.09 17.67
C LYS A 48 4.02 0.86 17.24
N LYS A 49 5.18 0.19 17.17
CA LYS A 49 6.45 0.82 16.78
C LYS A 49 6.43 1.44 15.37
N PHE A 50 5.48 1.07 14.53
CA PHE A 50 5.26 1.71 13.22
C PHE A 50 3.81 1.52 12.77
N ILE A 51 3.35 2.40 11.89
CA ILE A 51 2.02 2.35 11.28
C ILE A 51 2.07 2.65 9.78
N VAL A 52 1.02 2.32 9.04
CA VAL A 52 0.84 2.80 7.66
C VAL A 52 0.31 4.22 7.72
N LYS A 53 1.14 5.19 7.35
CA LYS A 53 0.78 6.62 7.38
C LYS A 53 0.31 7.10 6.01
N ASN A 54 1.00 6.66 4.95
CA ASN A 54 0.73 7.08 3.58
C ASN A 54 0.39 5.85 2.72
N PRO A 55 -0.85 5.33 2.80
CA PRO A 55 -1.27 4.19 1.98
C PRO A 55 -1.21 4.50 0.48
N ASP A 56 -1.44 5.75 0.08
CA ASP A 56 -1.34 6.21 -1.31
C ASP A 56 0.04 6.09 -1.93
N ASN A 57 1.11 6.30 -1.14
CA ASN A 57 2.47 6.16 -1.65
C ASN A 57 2.84 4.69 -1.93
N CYS A 58 2.01 3.73 -1.51
CA CYS A 58 2.25 2.33 -1.80
C CYS A 58 2.11 2.09 -3.30
N VAL A 59 3.15 1.55 -3.94
CA VAL A 59 3.07 1.23 -5.38
C VAL A 59 2.01 0.14 -5.60
N VAL A 60 1.06 0.40 -6.50
CA VAL A 60 -0.04 -0.53 -6.82
C VAL A 60 0.54 -1.87 -7.29
N PHE A 61 0.03 -2.96 -6.73
CA PHE A 61 0.52 -4.34 -6.91
C PHE A 61 1.90 -4.67 -6.30
N CYS A 62 2.58 -3.71 -5.68
CA CYS A 62 3.78 -4.02 -4.91
C CYS A 62 3.40 -4.86 -3.68
N ARG A 63 4.09 -6.00 -3.52
CA ARG A 63 3.95 -6.93 -2.37
C ARG A 63 5.31 -7.27 -1.75
N ALA A 64 6.31 -6.45 -2.01
CA ALA A 64 7.69 -6.74 -1.66
C ALA A 64 7.93 -6.70 -0.14
N CYS A 65 7.31 -5.74 0.56
CA CYS A 65 7.40 -5.69 2.03
C CYS A 65 6.70 -6.88 2.69
N GLY A 66 5.61 -7.42 2.11
CA GLY A 66 4.98 -8.65 2.59
C GLY A 66 5.87 -9.88 2.39
N LYS A 67 6.48 -10.04 1.22
CA LYS A 67 7.43 -11.14 0.96
C LYS A 67 8.69 -11.09 1.84
N THR A 68 9.13 -9.90 2.21
CA THR A 68 10.27 -9.70 3.13
C THR A 68 9.90 -10.04 4.57
N CYS A 69 8.61 -9.96 4.93
CA CYS A 69 8.16 -10.29 6.27
C CYS A 69 8.19 -11.81 6.47
N GLY A 70 9.22 -12.32 7.14
CA GLY A 70 9.34 -13.76 7.44
C GLY A 70 8.24 -14.34 8.35
N LEU A 71 7.40 -13.48 8.95
CA LEU A 71 6.27 -13.87 9.80
C LEU A 71 4.92 -13.79 9.07
N ASP A 72 4.92 -13.41 7.79
CA ASP A 72 3.70 -13.17 6.99
C ASP A 72 2.68 -12.28 7.74
N ALA A 73 3.19 -11.30 8.48
CA ALA A 73 2.37 -10.35 9.25
C ALA A 73 1.77 -9.25 8.38
N ILE A 74 2.13 -9.18 7.08
CA ILE A 74 1.64 -8.15 6.16
C ILE A 74 0.80 -8.82 5.07
N THR A 75 -0.46 -8.40 4.98
CA THR A 75 -1.40 -8.85 3.95
C THR A 75 -1.72 -7.70 3.00
N PHE A 76 -2.31 -8.01 1.84
CA PHE A 76 -2.64 -7.04 0.81
C PHE A 76 -4.05 -7.30 0.29
N PRO A 77 -4.75 -6.27 -0.23
CA PRO A 77 -6.03 -6.44 -0.89
C PRO A 77 -5.92 -7.36 -2.12
N ASP A 78 -7.07 -7.90 -2.51
CA ASP A 78 -7.17 -8.83 -3.64
C ASP A 78 -6.82 -8.15 -4.96
N LYS A 79 -5.90 -8.76 -5.72
CA LYS A 79 -5.43 -8.22 -7.01
C LYS A 79 -6.58 -8.12 -8.01
N GLY A 80 -7.49 -9.09 -8.01
CA GLY A 80 -8.65 -9.12 -8.90
C GLY A 80 -9.60 -7.96 -8.62
N ALA A 81 -9.93 -7.76 -7.35
CA ALA A 81 -10.78 -6.64 -6.90
C ALA A 81 -10.16 -5.28 -7.24
N THR A 82 -8.87 -5.07 -6.94
CA THR A 82 -8.18 -3.82 -7.26
C THR A 82 -8.12 -3.58 -8.78
N THR A 83 -7.83 -4.61 -9.58
CA THR A 83 -7.81 -4.49 -11.05
C THR A 83 -9.19 -4.12 -11.61
N LYS A 84 -10.27 -4.69 -11.07
CA LYS A 84 -11.64 -4.34 -11.48
C LYS A 84 -11.94 -2.87 -11.18
N LYS A 85 -11.66 -2.41 -9.94
CA LYS A 85 -11.81 -0.99 -9.57
C LYS A 85 -11.03 -0.07 -10.49
N ILE A 86 -9.75 -0.35 -10.77
CA ILE A 86 -8.93 0.47 -11.68
C ILE A 86 -9.57 0.56 -13.07
N LYS A 87 -10.08 -0.56 -13.61
CA LYS A 87 -10.77 -0.56 -14.92
C LYS A 87 -12.07 0.24 -14.90
N GLU A 88 -12.85 0.14 -13.83
CA GLU A 88 -14.09 0.90 -13.66
C GLU A 88 -13.81 2.40 -13.54
N THR A 89 -12.84 2.80 -12.70
CA THR A 89 -12.43 4.20 -12.56
C THR A 89 -11.89 4.74 -13.89
N ARG A 90 -11.05 3.98 -14.60
CA ARG A 90 -10.54 4.37 -15.92
C ARG A 90 -11.67 4.61 -16.93
N LYS A 91 -12.69 3.76 -16.95
CA LYS A 91 -13.87 3.94 -17.82
C LYS A 91 -14.68 5.18 -17.44
N GLY A 92 -14.87 5.42 -16.13
CA GLY A 92 -15.58 6.60 -15.63
C GLY A 92 -14.87 7.91 -15.99
N MET A 93 -13.54 7.94 -15.94
CA MET A 93 -12.75 9.12 -16.29
C MET A 93 -12.69 9.39 -17.79
N ALA A 94 -12.82 8.36 -18.63
CA ALA A 94 -12.85 8.51 -20.10
C ALA A 94 -14.22 8.93 -20.66
N GLY A 95 -15.28 8.92 -19.82
CA GLY A 95 -16.66 9.23 -20.24
C GLY A 95 -17.14 10.64 -19.88
N ASN A 96 -16.25 11.52 -19.42
CA ASN A 96 -16.58 12.92 -19.16
C ASN A 96 -15.87 13.79 -20.21
N GLU A 97 -16.32 13.69 -21.46
CA GLU A 97 -16.03 14.61 -22.55
C GLU A 97 -17.34 15.25 -23.03
#